data_AF-A0A955BQ32-F1
#
_entry.id   AF-A0A955BQ32-F1
#
_cell.length_a   1.000
_cell.length_b   1.000
_cell.length_c   1.000
_cell.angle_alpha   90.00
_cell.angle_beta   90.00
_cell.angle_gamma   90.00
#
_symmetry.space_group_name_H-M   'P 1'
#
loop_
_entity.id
_entity.type
_entity.pdbx_description
1 polymer ?
#
loop_
_entity_poly.entity_id
_entity_poly.type
_entity_poly.pdbx_seq_one_letter_code
_entity_poly.pdbx_strand_id
1 'polypeptide(L)'
;DKLGAFVAALPLVTILALIWLHVEGQPQQKVSNHAWYTFWYVLPTLPMFLAFPFLLPRVGFWGALLASAGITVLCFGIFGMVLRRFGVELW
;
A
#
# COMPACT_ATOMS: atom_id res chain seq x y z
N ASP A 1 -15.69 -12.90 8.66
CA ASP A 1 -15.01 -11.61 8.92
C ASP A 1 -13.51 -11.72 9.13
N LYS A 2 -13.02 -12.37 10.19
CA LYS A 2 -11.57 -12.42 10.51
C LYS A 2 -10.69 -13.13 9.45
N LEU A 3 -11.16 -14.25 8.89
CA LEU A 3 -10.44 -14.96 7.82
C LEU A 3 -10.45 -14.17 6.51
N GLY A 4 -11.52 -13.43 6.21
CA GLY A 4 -11.59 -12.57 5.03
C GLY A 4 -10.62 -11.39 5.13
N ALA A 5 -10.52 -10.76 6.31
CA ALA A 5 -9.53 -9.72 6.56
C ALA A 5 -8.09 -10.25 6.50
N PHE A 6 -7.84 -11.47 6.97
CA PHE A 6 -6.54 -12.14 6.84
C PHE A 6 -6.17 -12.40 5.39
N VAL A 7 -7.11 -12.94 4.60
CA VAL A 7 -6.91 -13.18 3.16
C VAL A 7 -6.73 -11.87 2.39
N ALA A 8 -7.45 -10.81 2.76
CA ALA A 8 -7.30 -9.49 2.16
C ALA A 8 -5.99 -8.78 2.55
N ALA A 9 -5.44 -9.08 3.74
CA ALA A 9 -4.15 -8.57 4.18
C ALA A 9 -2.97 -9.28 3.53
N LEU A 10 -3.17 -10.51 3.01
CA LEU A 10 -2.15 -11.21 2.25
C LEU A 10 -1.97 -10.52 0.88
N PRO A 11 -0.74 -10.16 0.50
CA PRO A 11 -0.46 -9.56 -0.80
C PRO A 11 -0.44 -10.64 -1.89
N LEU A 12 -1.57 -11.32 -2.10
CA LEU A 12 -1.71 -12.44 -3.03
C LEU A 12 -1.30 -12.05 -4.45
N VAL A 13 -1.67 -10.85 -4.88
CA VAL A 13 -1.29 -10.30 -6.18
C VAL A 13 0.23 -10.14 -6.29
N THR A 14 0.90 -9.66 -5.24
CA THR A 14 2.36 -9.55 -5.19
C THR A 14 3.04 -10.91 -5.23
N ILE A 15 2.52 -11.89 -4.49
CA ILE A 15 3.03 -13.28 -4.51
C ILE A 15 2.91 -13.86 -5.92
N LEU A 16 1.78 -13.66 -6.59
CA LEU A 16 1.56 -14.11 -7.96
C LEU A 16 2.54 -13.45 -8.94
N ALA A 17 2.76 -12.14 -8.81
CA ALA A 17 3.71 -11.39 -9.63
C ALA A 17 5.16 -11.85 -9.42
N LEU A 18 5.55 -12.16 -8.18
CA LEU A 18 6.88 -12.70 -7.86
C LEU A 18 7.09 -14.10 -8.45
N ILE A 19 6.08 -14.97 -8.35
CA ILE A 19 6.11 -16.31 -8.98
C ILE A 19 6.24 -16.17 -10.50
N TRP A 20 5.49 -15.27 -11.11
CA TRP A 20 5.56 -15.02 -12.55
C TRP A 20 6.95 -14.54 -12.99
N LEU A 21 7.52 -13.55 -12.29
CA LEU A 21 8.87 -13.04 -12.56
C LEU A 21 9.95 -14.13 -12.40
N HIS A 22 9.76 -15.02 -11.43
CA HIS A 22 10.66 -16.15 -11.21
C HIS A 22 10.57 -17.18 -12.34
N VAL A 23 9.36 -17.49 -12.83
CA VAL A 23 9.11 -18.40 -13.96
C VAL A 23 9.66 -17.83 -15.27
N GLU A 24 9.58 -16.51 -15.48
CA GLU A 24 10.18 -15.83 -16.63
C GLU A 24 11.72 -15.75 -16.59
N GLY A 25 12.36 -16.20 -15.50
CA GLY A 25 13.82 -16.13 -15.36
C GLY A 25 14.36 -14.70 -15.27
N GLN A 26 13.53 -13.74 -14.82
CA GLN A 26 13.95 -12.35 -14.68
C GLN A 26 15.08 -12.23 -13.65
N PRO A 27 16.01 -11.27 -13.82
CA PRO A 27 17.12 -11.07 -12.89
C PRO A 27 16.64 -10.89 -11.44
N GLN A 28 17.32 -11.50 -10.46
CA GLN A 28 17.00 -11.37 -9.04
C GLN A 28 16.86 -9.90 -8.59
N GLN A 29 17.59 -8.99 -9.23
CA GLN A 29 17.48 -7.55 -9.00
C GLN A 29 16.06 -6.99 -9.25
N LYS A 30 15.37 -7.43 -10.31
CA LYS A 30 14.00 -6.99 -10.63
C LYS A 30 13.00 -7.52 -9.61
N VAL A 31 13.17 -8.78 -9.20
CA VAL A 31 12.31 -9.44 -8.19
C VAL A 31 12.44 -8.72 -6.84
N SER A 32 13.67 -8.41 -6.43
CA SER A 32 13.96 -7.67 -5.19
C SER A 32 13.39 -6.26 -5.21
N ASN A 33 13.58 -5.52 -6.31
CA ASN A 33 13.04 -4.17 -6.45
C ASN A 33 11.51 -4.16 -6.41
N HIS A 34 10.85 -5.15 -7.00
CA HIS A 34 9.38 -5.21 -7.01
C HIS A 34 8.80 -5.44 -5.60
N ALA A 35 9.43 -6.32 -4.82
CA ALA A 35 9.07 -6.51 -3.41
C ALA A 35 9.34 -5.24 -2.58
N TRP A 36 10.47 -4.57 -2.82
CA TRP A 36 10.84 -3.32 -2.15
C TRP A 36 9.83 -2.21 -2.40
N TYR A 37 9.47 -1.96 -3.65
CA TYR A 37 8.46 -0.94 -3.98
C TYR A 37 7.11 -1.26 -3.37
N THR A 38 6.67 -2.52 -3.41
CA THR A 38 5.41 -2.93 -2.79
C THR A 38 5.41 -2.63 -1.29
N PHE A 39 6.51 -2.93 -0.59
CA PHE A 39 6.66 -2.61 0.83
C PHE A 39 6.51 -1.11 1.10
N TRP A 40 7.20 -0.27 0.32
CA TRP A 40 7.09 1.18 0.45
C TRP A 40 5.67 1.68 0.16
N TYR A 41 4.96 1.13 -0.84
CA TYR A 41 3.59 1.54 -1.15
C TYR A 41 2.54 1.11 -0.10
N VAL A 42 2.77 0.04 0.65
CA VAL A 42 1.86 -0.39 1.72
C VAL A 42 1.93 0.56 2.93
N LEU A 43 3.11 1.09 3.27
CA LEU A 43 3.30 1.99 4.42
C LEU A 43 2.32 3.19 4.46
N PRO A 44 2.16 4.00 3.39
CA PRO A 44 1.24 5.13 3.38
C PRO A 44 -0.24 4.73 3.34
N THR A 45 -0.57 3.45 3.10
CA THR A 45 -1.96 2.95 3.13
C THR A 45 -2.42 2.46 4.51
N LEU A 46 -1.49 2.14 5.41
CA LEU A 46 -1.80 1.75 6.80
C LEU A 46 -2.56 2.82 7.60
N PRO A 47 -2.23 4.13 7.51
CA PRO A 47 -2.98 5.19 8.20
C PRO A 47 -4.45 5.24 7.80
N MET A 48 -4.78 4.94 6.54
CA MET A 48 -6.16 4.89 6.05
C MET A 48 -6.97 3.80 6.76
N PHE A 49 -6.39 2.61 6.93
CA PHE A 49 -7.02 1.48 7.61
C PHE A 49 -7.32 1.76 9.09
N LEU A 50 -6.55 2.64 9.73
CA LEU A 50 -6.81 3.12 11.09
C LEU A 50 -7.80 4.28 11.12
N ALA A 51 -7.70 5.22 10.18
CA ALA A 51 -8.56 6.39 10.11
C ALA A 51 -10.02 6.03 9.79
N PHE A 52 -10.24 5.14 8.81
CA PHE A 52 -11.59 4.76 8.38
C PHE A 52 -12.49 4.23 9.51
N PRO A 53 -12.11 3.22 10.32
CA PRO A 53 -12.95 2.72 11.41
C PRO A 53 -13.15 3.75 12.53
N PHE A 54 -12.21 4.69 12.71
CA PHE A 54 -12.34 5.77 13.69
C PHE A 54 -13.32 6.86 13.25
N LEU A 55 -13.34 7.19 11.95
CA LEU A 55 -14.24 8.18 11.37
C LEU A 55 -15.64 7.62 11.06
N LEU A 56 -15.75 6.32 10.79
CA LEU A 56 -17.02 5.64 10.46
C LEU A 56 -18.16 5.94 11.46
N PRO A 57 -17.96 5.84 12.80
CA PRO A 57 -19.03 6.16 13.76
C PRO A 57 -19.30 7.66 13.93
N ARG A 58 -18.43 8.56 13.42
CA ARG A 58 -18.53 10.02 13.65
C ARG A 58 -19.18 10.77 12.50
N VAL A 59 -18.83 10.40 11.26
CA VAL A 59 -19.24 11.13 10.04
C VAL A 59 -20.04 10.26 9.07
N GLY A 60 -20.34 9.01 9.45
CA GLY A 60 -21.00 8.04 8.60
C GLY A 60 -20.09 7.48 7.50
N PHE A 61 -20.59 6.51 6.73
CA PHE A 61 -19.81 5.77 5.73
C PHE A 61 -19.21 6.68 4.66
N TRP A 62 -20.02 7.53 4.01
CA TRP A 62 -19.56 8.39 2.92
C TRP A 62 -18.58 9.46 3.38
N GLY A 63 -18.81 10.05 4.56
CA GLY A 63 -17.88 11.02 5.17
C GLY A 63 -16.55 10.37 5.56
N ALA A 64 -16.60 9.18 6.14
CA ALA A 64 -15.40 8.43 6.52
C ALA A 64 -14.62 7.98 5.28
N LEU A 65 -15.30 7.58 4.20
CA LEU A 65 -14.68 7.21 2.93
C LEU A 65 -13.95 8.40 2.31
N LEU A 66 -14.60 9.55 2.16
CA LEU A 66 -13.98 10.77 1.60
C LEU A 66 -12.81 11.26 2.45
N ALA A 67 -12.97 11.28 3.78
CA ALA A 67 -11.90 11.71 4.68
C ALA A 67 -10.71 10.75 4.64
N SER A 68 -10.95 9.43 4.66
CA SER A 68 -9.89 8.43 4.57
C SER A 68 -9.17 8.47 3.21
N ALA A 69 -9.90 8.69 2.11
CA ALA A 69 -9.31 8.89 0.79
C ALA A 69 -8.43 10.16 0.75
N GLY A 70 -8.87 11.27 1.33
CA GLY A 70 -8.08 12.49 1.46
C GLY A 70 -6.80 12.27 2.29
N ILE A 71 -6.90 11.53 3.41
CA ILE A 71 -5.74 11.13 4.22
C ILE A 71 -4.77 10.29 3.40
N THR A 72 -5.24 9.34 2.60
CA THR A 72 -4.38 8.53 1.72
C THR A 72 -3.62 9.39 0.72
N VAL A 73 -4.29 10.35 0.06
CA VAL A 73 -3.64 11.25 -0.90
C VAL A 73 -2.57 12.10 -0.21
N LEU A 74 -2.88 12.65 0.97
CA LEU A 74 -1.91 13.40 1.78
C LEU A 74 -0.73 12.54 2.22
N CYS A 75 -0.97 11.32 2.71
CA CYS A 75 0.05 10.37 3.09
C CYS A 75 0.94 9.99 1.91
N PHE A 76 0.38 9.71 0.73
CA PHE A 76 1.14 9.46 -0.49
C PHE A 76 1.98 10.68 -0.89
N GLY A 77 1.44 11.89 -0.81
CA GLY A 77 2.15 13.13 -1.12
C GLY A 77 3.34 13.37 -0.19
N ILE A 78 3.13 13.23 1.13
CA ILE A 78 4.20 13.36 2.15
C ILE A 78 5.24 12.26 1.95
N PHE A 79 4.79 11.02 1.75
CA PHE A 79 5.68 9.88 1.60
C PHE A 79 6.52 9.95 0.32
N GLY A 80 5.93 10.39 -0.79
CA GLY A 80 6.67 10.70 -2.02
C GLY A 80 7.69 11.82 -1.81
N MET A 81 7.36 12.86 -1.04
CA MET A 81 8.33 13.91 -0.67
C MET A 81 9.47 13.38 0.20
N VAL A 82 9.17 12.51 1.17
CA VAL A 82 10.16 11.89 2.05
C VAL A 82 11.08 10.96 1.24
N LEU A 83 10.52 10.10 0.38
CA LEU A 83 11.29 9.20 -0.49
C LEU A 83 12.18 9.96 -1.48
N ARG A 84 11.69 11.07 -2.06
CA ARG A 84 12.52 11.98 -2.86
C ARG A 84 13.68 12.55 -2.05
N ARG A 85 13.48 12.83 -0.75
CA ARG A 85 14.54 13.32 0.14
C ARG A 85 15.58 12.25 0.51
N PHE A 86 15.21 10.98 0.42
CA PHE A 86 16.12 9.82 0.58
C PHE A 86 16.77 9.36 -0.73
N GLY A 87 16.57 10.06 -1.85
CA GLY A 87 17.23 9.76 -3.12
C GLY A 87 16.66 8.56 -3.88
N VAL A 88 15.46 8.09 -3.53
CA VAL A 88 14.74 7.06 -4.29
C VAL A 88 13.81 7.79 -5.26
N GLU A 89 14.27 8.00 -6.49
CA GLU A 89 13.42 8.44 -7.59
C GLU A 89 12.49 7.28 -7.99
N LEU A 90 11.20 7.46 -7.68
CA LEU A 90 10.13 6.57 -8.15
C LEU A 90 9.66 6.92 -9.58
N TRP A 91 10.35 7.83 -10.27
CA TRP A 91 10.07 8.30 -11.62
C TRP A 91 11.35 8.57 -12.40
#